data_AF-A0A915ARB4-F1
#
_entry.id   AF-A0A915ARB4-F1
#
_cell.length_a   1.000
_cell.length_b   1.000
_cell.length_c   1.000
_cell.angle_alpha   90.00
_cell.angle_beta   90.00
_cell.angle_gamma   90.00
#
_symmetry.space_group_name_H-M   'P 1'
#
loop_
_entity.id
_entity.type
_entity.pdbx_description
1 polymer ?
#
loop_
_entity_poly.entity_id
_entity_poly.type
_entity_poly.pdbx_seq_one_letter_code
_entity_poly.pdbx_strand_id
1 'polypeptide(L)'
;VESLSNPFYPGTITTRHLLWVSLGLPLLCVLFVEAIFFRSAKGSNRLRKYFSSVTYVFLEYIVAYTLATFIMESVKCCFARLRPHYISVCKPDWSRIDCSDPNKFIENAHCLSTDEHRIRVGRQSFPSGHSAAAVLLLTFIYVYLTGLVKASNIPTLRYLRRILLVLVGVWTMIVLITRVTDYWHHPTDVLGGIVLGFSCIYFPFGRRSISKVYQTRFIEDPHM
;
A
#
# COMPACT_ATOMS: atom_id res chain seq x y z
N VAL A 1 -6.29 18.06 -21.90
CA VAL A 1 -6.95 18.34 -20.61
C VAL A 1 -7.68 17.07 -20.20
N GLU A 2 -7.29 16.43 -19.10
CA GLU A 2 -8.02 15.26 -18.57
C GLU A 2 -9.41 15.70 -18.11
N SER A 3 -10.45 14.93 -18.47
CA SER A 3 -11.83 15.28 -18.13
C SER A 3 -12.09 15.12 -16.63
N LEU A 4 -12.77 16.11 -16.04
CA LEU A 4 -13.27 16.09 -14.66
C LEU A 4 -14.76 15.69 -14.57
N SER A 5 -15.37 15.41 -15.72
CA SER A 5 -16.81 15.10 -15.89
C SER A 5 -17.07 13.60 -16.09
N ASN A 6 -16.11 12.73 -15.75
CA ASN A 6 -16.30 11.29 -15.90
C ASN A 6 -17.43 10.77 -14.99
N PRO A 7 -18.17 9.73 -15.41
CA PRO A 7 -19.22 9.13 -14.61
C PRO A 7 -18.66 8.52 -13.32
N PHE A 8 -19.45 8.59 -12.25
CA PHE A 8 -19.11 7.98 -10.97
C PHE A 8 -19.49 6.49 -10.99
N TYR A 9 -18.49 5.61 -10.88
CA TYR A 9 -18.69 4.17 -10.70
C TYR A 9 -18.24 3.72 -9.31
N PRO A 10 -18.92 2.74 -8.68
CA PRO A 10 -18.38 2.10 -7.49
C PRO A 10 -17.02 1.48 -7.81
N GLY A 11 -16.04 1.71 -6.94
CA GLY A 11 -14.68 1.20 -7.18
C GLY A 11 -14.66 -0.33 -7.16
N THR A 12 -14.03 -0.94 -8.17
CA THR A 12 -13.87 -2.39 -8.31
C THR A 12 -13.25 -3.00 -7.05
N ILE A 13 -12.19 -2.35 -6.55
CA ILE A 13 -11.58 -2.67 -5.27
C ILE A 13 -12.06 -1.70 -4.19
N THR A 14 -12.73 -2.25 -3.18
CA THR A 14 -13.16 -1.50 -2.00
C THR A 14 -12.01 -1.32 -1.00
N THR A 15 -12.03 -0.21 -0.25
CA THR A 15 -11.04 0.05 0.80
C THR A 15 -11.01 -1.07 1.84
N ARG A 16 -12.16 -1.66 2.17
CA ARG A 16 -12.23 -2.78 3.14
C ARG A 16 -11.50 -4.00 2.61
N HIS A 17 -11.76 -4.41 1.36
CA HIS A 17 -11.07 -5.54 0.74
C HIS A 17 -9.56 -5.30 0.67
N LEU A 18 -9.15 -4.10 0.26
CA LEU A 18 -7.75 -3.70 0.22
C LEU A 18 -7.07 -3.85 1.59
N LEU A 19 -7.69 -3.35 2.66
CA LEU A 19 -7.14 -3.43 4.02
C LEU A 19 -7.00 -4.87 4.52
N TRP A 20 -8.00 -5.72 4.24
CA TRP A 20 -7.93 -7.15 4.59
C TRP A 20 -6.77 -7.84 3.90
N VAL A 21 -6.54 -7.55 2.61
CA VAL A 21 -5.43 -8.13 1.86
C VAL A 21 -4.09 -7.55 2.32
N SER A 22 -3.98 -6.23 2.46
CA SER A 22 -2.73 -5.54 2.79
C SER A 22 -2.25 -5.77 4.22
N LEU A 23 -3.14 -6.10 5.17
CA LEU A 23 -2.75 -6.42 6.55
C LEU A 23 -2.76 -7.93 6.83
N GLY A 24 -3.73 -8.65 6.28
CA GLY A 24 -3.87 -10.10 6.50
C GLY A 24 -2.80 -10.92 5.81
N LEU A 25 -2.50 -10.63 4.53
CA LEU A 25 -1.55 -11.44 3.76
C LEU A 25 -0.11 -11.39 4.32
N PRO A 26 0.44 -10.22 4.72
CA PRO A 26 1.74 -10.16 5.39
C PRO A 26 1.81 -10.99 6.66
N LEU A 27 0.76 -10.93 7.50
CA LEU A 27 0.70 -11.71 8.73
C LEU A 27 0.74 -13.21 8.43
N LEU A 28 -0.10 -13.68 7.51
CA LEU A 28 -0.12 -15.09 7.09
C LEU A 28 1.22 -15.53 6.49
N CYS A 29 1.84 -14.67 5.67
CA CYS A 29 3.15 -14.94 5.08
C CYS A 29 4.23 -15.09 6.17
N VAL A 30 4.28 -14.16 7.12
CA VAL A 30 5.26 -14.19 8.23
C VAL A 30 5.04 -15.43 9.11
N LEU A 31 3.79 -15.75 9.48
CA LEU A 31 3.44 -16.95 10.23
C LEU A 31 3.91 -18.23 9.51
N PHE A 32 3.64 -18.34 8.21
CA PHE A 32 4.02 -19.51 7.42
C PHE A 32 5.55 -19.66 7.29
N VAL A 33 6.24 -18.55 7.03
CA VAL A 33 7.70 -18.53 6.94
C VAL A 33 8.32 -18.91 8.28
N GLU A 34 7.90 -18.29 9.38
CA GLU A 34 8.42 -18.62 10.70
C GLU A 34 8.05 -20.05 11.12
N ALA A 35 6.96 -20.63 10.61
CA ALA A 35 6.63 -22.04 10.85
C ALA A 35 7.60 -22.99 10.14
N ILE A 36 8.09 -22.63 8.94
CA ILE A 36 9.15 -23.38 8.25
C ILE A 36 10.44 -23.34 9.08
N PHE A 37 10.84 -22.16 9.56
CA PHE A 37 12.01 -22.02 10.43
C PHE A 37 11.82 -22.75 11.77
N PHE A 38 10.63 -22.67 12.34
CA PHE A 38 10.28 -23.38 13.57
C PHE A 38 10.49 -24.88 13.37
N ARG A 39 10.01 -25.49 12.29
CA ARG A 39 10.23 -26.93 12.01
C ARG A 39 11.70 -27.30 11.82
N SER A 40 12.48 -26.43 11.19
CA SER A 40 13.91 -26.67 10.93
C SER A 40 14.83 -26.41 12.13
N ALA A 41 14.40 -25.62 13.12
CA ALA A 41 15.23 -25.27 14.27
C ALA A 41 15.53 -26.46 15.19
N LYS A 42 16.70 -26.50 15.83
CA LYS A 42 17.03 -27.43 16.93
C LYS A 42 17.39 -26.57 18.15
N GLY A 43 16.93 -26.94 19.34
CA GLY A 43 17.22 -26.21 20.59
C GLY A 43 16.01 -26.02 21.52
N SER A 44 16.29 -25.60 22.76
CA SER A 44 15.28 -25.18 23.74
C SER A 44 14.70 -23.80 23.36
N ASN A 45 13.51 -23.44 23.86
CA ASN A 45 12.85 -22.14 23.62
C ASN A 45 12.38 -21.80 22.18
N ARG A 46 12.15 -22.79 21.31
CA ARG A 46 11.70 -22.59 19.91
C ARG A 46 10.40 -21.80 19.78
N LEU A 47 9.43 -22.04 20.68
CA LEU A 47 8.12 -21.40 20.62
C LEU A 47 8.21 -19.90 20.93
N ARG A 48 9.03 -19.52 21.92
CA ARG A 48 9.30 -18.12 22.26
C ARG A 48 9.97 -17.38 21.09
N LYS A 49 10.95 -18.02 20.44
CA LYS A 49 11.64 -17.45 19.26
C LYS A 49 10.67 -17.25 18.09
N TYR A 50 9.77 -18.20 17.85
CA TYR A 50 8.71 -18.07 16.84
C TYR A 50 7.81 -16.85 17.09
N PHE A 51 7.18 -16.77 18.26
CA PHE A 51 6.28 -15.64 18.57
C PHE A 51 7.01 -14.30 18.57
N SER A 52 8.22 -14.25 19.09
CA SER A 52 9.04 -13.03 19.09
C SER A 52 9.37 -12.55 17.67
N SER A 53 9.81 -13.45 16.77
CA SER A 53 10.13 -13.09 15.38
C SER A 53 8.90 -12.63 14.60
N VAL A 54 7.79 -13.37 14.71
CA VAL A 54 6.52 -13.00 14.05
C VAL A 54 6.09 -11.60 14.51
N THR A 55 6.10 -11.37 15.82
CA THR A 55 5.67 -10.09 16.41
C THR A 55 6.58 -8.96 15.94
N TYR A 56 7.90 -9.14 15.98
CA TYR A 56 8.85 -8.09 15.59
C TYR A 56 8.70 -7.70 14.11
N VAL A 57 8.69 -8.69 13.21
CA VAL A 57 8.58 -8.46 11.77
C VAL A 57 7.23 -7.84 11.42
N PHE A 58 6.14 -8.33 12.00
CA PHE A 58 4.82 -7.80 11.74
C PHE A 58 4.65 -6.38 12.32
N LEU A 59 5.19 -6.11 13.50
CA LEU A 59 5.16 -4.78 14.09
C LEU A 59 5.95 -3.77 13.25
N GLU A 60 7.15 -4.14 12.77
CA GLU A 60 7.90 -3.30 11.83
C GLU A 60 7.05 -2.97 10.59
N TYR A 61 6.34 -3.97 10.04
CA TYR A 61 5.47 -3.77 8.88
C TYR A 61 4.33 -2.80 9.18
N ILE A 62 3.65 -2.96 10.32
CA ILE A 62 2.56 -2.09 10.76
C ILE A 62 3.05 -0.65 10.96
N VAL A 63 4.24 -0.46 11.54
CA VAL A 63 4.86 0.87 11.70
C VAL A 63 5.07 1.51 10.33
N ALA A 64 5.63 0.79 9.36
CA ALA A 64 5.84 1.32 8.01
C ALA A 64 4.53 1.60 7.27
N TYR A 65 3.51 0.74 7.43
CA TYR A 65 2.17 0.95 6.89
C TYR A 65 1.51 2.21 7.46
N THR A 66 1.64 2.41 8.77
CA THR A 66 1.09 3.57 9.47
C THR A 66 1.79 4.85 9.05
N LEU A 67 3.12 4.83 8.93
CA LEU A 67 3.92 5.94 8.44
C LEU A 67 3.54 6.31 6.99
N ALA A 68 3.42 5.32 6.11
CA ALA A 68 2.99 5.55 4.72
C ALA A 68 1.58 6.17 4.65
N THR A 69 0.67 5.70 5.51
CA THR A 69 -0.69 6.25 5.61
C THR A 69 -0.68 7.70 6.09
N PHE A 70 0.10 7.99 7.12
CA PHE A 70 0.25 9.35 7.65
C PHE A 70 0.80 10.31 6.59
N ILE A 71 1.91 9.95 5.94
CA ILE A 71 2.53 10.77 4.88
C ILE A 71 1.52 11.00 3.74
N MET A 72 0.82 9.97 3.31
CA MET A 72 -0.20 10.09 2.27
C MET A 72 -1.29 11.10 2.64
N GLU A 73 -1.87 10.99 3.83
CA GLU A 73 -2.94 11.88 4.26
C GLU A 73 -2.44 13.32 4.40
N SER A 74 -1.21 13.53 4.87
CA SER A 74 -0.57 14.85 4.86
C SER A 74 -0.46 15.41 3.43
N VAL A 75 0.04 14.62 2.48
CA VAL A 75 0.20 15.04 1.08
C VAL A 75 -1.16 15.34 0.43
N LYS A 76 -2.20 14.56 0.71
CA LYS A 76 -3.56 14.84 0.22
C LYS A 76 -4.07 16.20 0.69
N CYS A 77 -3.83 16.53 1.96
CA CYS A 77 -4.20 17.83 2.52
C CYS A 77 -3.40 18.98 1.88
N CYS A 78 -2.14 18.77 1.53
CA CYS A 78 -1.30 19.80 0.89
C CYS A 78 -1.66 20.06 -0.58
N PHE A 79 -1.90 19.03 -1.38
CA PHE A 79 -2.11 19.19 -2.83
C PHE A 79 -3.57 19.39 -3.23
N ALA A 80 -4.53 18.84 -2.48
CA ALA A 80 -5.98 18.99 -2.70
C ALA A 80 -6.45 18.85 -4.17
N ARG A 81 -5.79 17.96 -4.95
CA ARG A 81 -6.09 17.77 -6.37
C ARG A 81 -7.47 17.14 -6.57
N LEU A 82 -8.24 17.66 -7.53
CA LEU A 82 -9.55 17.15 -7.90
C LEU A 82 -9.47 15.81 -8.65
N ARG A 83 -10.42 14.91 -8.36
CA ARG A 83 -10.57 13.60 -9.03
C ARG A 83 -11.20 13.72 -10.42
N PRO A 84 -10.97 12.74 -11.31
CA PRO A 84 -11.58 12.73 -12.66
C PRO A 84 -13.11 12.74 -12.70
N HIS A 85 -13.79 12.36 -11.62
CA HIS A 85 -15.26 12.35 -11.50
C HIS A 85 -15.80 13.49 -10.62
N TYR A 86 -15.00 14.53 -10.32
CA TYR A 86 -15.39 15.56 -9.38
C TYR A 86 -16.66 16.34 -9.81
N ILE A 87 -16.76 16.73 -11.10
CA ILE A 87 -17.89 17.52 -11.60
C ILE A 87 -19.19 16.71 -11.54
N SER A 88 -19.13 15.40 -11.85
CA SER A 88 -20.32 14.54 -11.82
C SER A 88 -20.86 14.33 -10.40
N VAL A 89 -19.99 14.39 -9.38
CA VAL A 89 -20.37 14.31 -7.97
C VAL A 89 -20.82 15.66 -7.41
N CYS A 90 -20.07 16.74 -7.64
CA CYS A 90 -20.36 18.06 -7.10
C CYS A 90 -21.60 18.69 -7.74
N LYS A 91 -21.81 18.48 -9.06
CA LYS A 91 -22.84 19.16 -9.85
C LYS A 91 -22.82 20.67 -9.58
N PRO A 92 -21.80 21.39 -10.06
CA PRO A 92 -21.63 22.81 -9.76
C PRO A 92 -22.82 23.62 -10.31
N ASP A 93 -23.21 24.66 -9.57
CA ASP A 93 -24.20 25.63 -10.03
C ASP A 93 -23.58 26.57 -11.07
N TRP A 94 -23.75 26.23 -12.35
CA TRP A 94 -23.21 27.00 -13.47
C TRP A 94 -23.77 28.43 -13.55
N SER A 95 -24.93 28.71 -12.93
CA SER A 95 -25.51 30.07 -12.93
C SER A 95 -24.69 31.07 -12.12
N ARG A 96 -23.87 30.58 -11.17
CA ARG A 96 -23.02 31.40 -10.30
C ARG A 96 -21.57 31.45 -10.76
N ILE A 97 -21.24 30.78 -11.86
CA ILE A 97 -19.88 30.68 -12.39
C ILE A 97 -19.78 31.56 -13.63
N ASP A 98 -19.00 32.63 -13.52
CA ASP A 98 -18.68 33.50 -14.64
C ASP A 98 -17.48 32.94 -15.43
N CYS A 99 -17.78 32.31 -16.56
CA CYS A 99 -16.79 31.74 -17.50
C CYS A 99 -16.33 32.73 -18.58
N SER A 100 -16.60 34.03 -18.43
CA SER A 100 -16.31 35.03 -19.48
C SER A 100 -14.81 35.23 -19.73
N ASP A 101 -13.98 35.03 -18.70
CA ASP A 101 -12.53 35.09 -18.81
C ASP A 101 -11.92 33.67 -18.79
N PRO A 102 -11.29 33.21 -19.88
CA PRO A 102 -10.69 31.88 -19.95
C PRO A 102 -9.49 31.69 -19.00
N ASN A 103 -8.91 32.77 -18.46
CA ASN A 103 -7.79 32.71 -17.52
C ASN A 103 -8.22 32.80 -16.04
N LYS A 104 -9.51 33.04 -15.78
CA LYS A 104 -10.03 33.19 -14.41
C LYS A 104 -10.15 31.83 -13.74
N PHE A 105 -9.41 31.65 -12.65
CA PHE A 105 -9.47 30.43 -11.86
C PHE A 105 -10.66 30.46 -10.90
N ILE A 106 -11.44 29.38 -10.87
CA ILE A 106 -12.59 29.24 -9.96
C ILE A 106 -12.09 28.59 -8.67
N GLU A 107 -11.92 29.41 -7.63
CA GLU A 107 -11.42 28.93 -6.33
C GLU A 107 -12.43 28.04 -5.60
N ASN A 108 -13.72 28.44 -5.62
CA ASN A 108 -14.79 27.75 -4.93
C ASN A 108 -16.04 27.66 -5.80
N ALA A 109 -16.35 26.46 -6.27
CA ALA A 109 -17.62 26.17 -6.95
C ALA A 109 -18.67 25.74 -5.90
N HIS A 110 -19.86 26.31 -5.99
CA HIS A 110 -21.00 25.89 -5.17
C HIS A 110 -21.57 24.59 -5.74
N CYS A 111 -21.50 23.50 -4.99
CA CYS A 111 -22.03 22.19 -5.38
C CYS A 111 -23.55 22.14 -5.12
N LEU A 112 -24.33 21.59 -6.05
CA LEU A 112 -25.77 21.35 -5.87
C LEU A 112 -26.06 19.99 -5.20
N SER A 113 -25.08 19.08 -5.20
CA SER A 113 -25.20 17.77 -4.57
C SER A 113 -25.18 17.87 -3.04
N THR A 114 -25.99 17.06 -2.35
CA THR A 114 -26.10 17.05 -0.88
C THR A 114 -25.11 16.10 -0.19
N ASP A 115 -24.36 15.29 -0.94
CA ASP A 115 -23.40 14.34 -0.39
C ASP A 115 -22.02 15.01 -0.16
N GLU A 116 -21.92 15.73 0.95
CA GLU A 116 -20.71 16.43 1.40
C GLU A 116 -19.49 15.49 1.52
N HIS A 117 -19.72 14.23 1.91
CA HIS A 117 -18.63 13.26 2.03
C HIS A 117 -18.01 12.96 0.67
N ARG A 118 -18.84 12.69 -0.35
CA ARG A 118 -18.33 12.43 -1.72
C ARG A 118 -17.69 13.67 -2.33
N ILE A 119 -18.22 14.87 -2.08
CA ILE A 119 -17.63 16.12 -2.53
C ILE A 119 -16.22 16.28 -1.93
N ARG A 120 -16.08 16.12 -0.61
CA ARG A 120 -14.79 16.20 0.07
C ARG A 120 -13.79 15.18 -0.46
N VAL A 121 -14.21 13.92 -0.62
CA VAL A 121 -13.38 12.84 -1.17
C VAL A 121 -12.96 13.15 -2.62
N GLY A 122 -13.85 13.75 -3.41
CA GLY A 122 -13.59 14.21 -4.77
C GLY A 122 -12.51 15.29 -4.88
N ARG A 123 -12.26 16.05 -3.80
CA ARG A 123 -11.20 17.07 -3.72
C ARG A 123 -9.83 16.52 -3.31
N GLN A 124 -9.71 15.21 -3.09
CA GLN A 124 -8.48 14.57 -2.62
C GLN A 124 -8.11 13.39 -3.52
N SER A 125 -7.45 13.68 -4.64
CA SER A 125 -7.00 12.68 -5.62
C SER A 125 -5.55 12.23 -5.41
N PHE A 126 -4.62 13.17 -5.18
CA PHE A 126 -3.19 12.86 -5.12
C PHE A 126 -2.68 12.70 -3.67
N PRO A 127 -1.89 11.65 -3.35
CA PRO A 127 -1.59 10.46 -4.15
C PRO A 127 -2.64 9.36 -3.93
N SER A 128 -2.63 8.33 -4.80
CA SER A 128 -3.56 7.21 -4.70
C SER A 128 -3.21 6.25 -3.55
N GLY A 129 -4.09 6.19 -2.54
CA GLY A 129 -3.90 5.31 -1.39
C GLY A 129 -4.05 3.83 -1.65
N HIS A 130 -4.91 3.45 -2.61
CA HIS A 130 -5.02 2.05 -3.02
C HIS A 130 -3.73 1.57 -3.68
N SER A 131 -3.16 2.43 -4.55
CA SER A 131 -1.89 2.15 -5.21
C SER A 131 -0.74 2.08 -4.20
N ALA A 132 -0.68 3.01 -3.25
CA ALA A 132 0.32 3.00 -2.19
C ALA A 132 0.26 1.73 -1.34
N ALA A 133 -0.91 1.34 -0.84
CA ALA A 133 -1.07 0.14 -0.01
C ALA A 133 -0.72 -1.15 -0.77
N ALA A 134 -1.12 -1.26 -2.05
CA ALA A 134 -0.84 -2.44 -2.86
C ALA A 134 0.66 -2.58 -3.19
N VAL A 135 1.34 -1.47 -3.45
CA VAL A 135 2.80 -1.46 -3.68
C VAL A 135 3.57 -1.67 -2.38
N LEU A 136 3.10 -1.15 -1.26
CA LEU A 136 3.68 -1.37 0.06
C LEU A 136 3.69 -2.87 0.39
N LEU A 137 2.56 -3.56 0.20
CA LEU A 137 2.45 -5.01 0.34
C LEU A 137 3.46 -5.75 -0.56
N LEU A 138 3.45 -5.45 -1.86
CA LEU A 138 4.33 -6.10 -2.84
C LEU A 138 5.82 -5.91 -2.47
N THR A 139 6.20 -4.69 -2.13
CA THR A 139 7.59 -4.34 -1.77
C THR A 139 8.00 -5.05 -0.49
N PHE A 140 7.10 -5.15 0.50
CA PHE A 140 7.37 -5.88 1.75
C PHE A 140 7.62 -7.36 1.46
N ILE A 141 6.73 -8.03 0.73
CA ILE A 141 6.88 -9.44 0.36
C ILE A 141 8.19 -9.66 -0.41
N TYR A 142 8.53 -8.77 -1.34
CA TYR A 142 9.77 -8.82 -2.09
C TYR A 142 11.01 -8.73 -1.21
N VAL A 143 11.11 -7.70 -0.37
CA VAL A 143 12.28 -7.47 0.48
C VAL A 143 12.41 -8.57 1.53
N TYR A 144 11.32 -8.90 2.22
CA TYR A 144 11.29 -9.90 3.29
C TYR A 144 11.70 -11.28 2.78
N LEU A 145 11.04 -11.80 1.75
CA LEU A 145 11.35 -13.14 1.22
C LEU A 145 12.70 -13.19 0.52
N THR A 146 13.13 -12.11 -0.14
CA THR A 146 14.47 -12.08 -0.77
C THR A 146 15.57 -12.10 0.27
N GLY A 147 15.43 -11.36 1.38
CA GLY A 147 16.35 -11.43 2.50
C GLY A 147 16.45 -12.84 3.07
N LEU A 148 15.31 -13.49 3.28
CA LEU A 148 15.24 -14.86 3.82
C LEU A 148 15.80 -15.94 2.90
N VAL A 149 15.55 -15.85 1.60
CA VAL A 149 16.07 -16.81 0.62
C VAL A 149 17.59 -16.69 0.52
N LYS A 150 18.11 -15.46 0.48
CA LYS A 150 19.57 -15.22 0.54
C LYS A 150 20.16 -15.72 1.86
N ALA A 151 19.37 -15.66 2.93
CA ALA A 151 19.84 -16.00 4.26
C ALA A 151 19.94 -17.50 4.54
N SER A 152 18.87 -18.22 4.21
CA SER A 152 18.70 -19.60 4.64
C SER A 152 19.03 -20.60 3.54
N ASN A 153 19.08 -20.15 2.28
CA ASN A 153 19.20 -20.98 1.08
C ASN A 153 18.17 -22.14 1.00
N ILE A 154 17.06 -22.07 1.73
CA ILE A 154 16.03 -23.11 1.79
C ILE A 154 15.24 -23.13 0.46
N PRO A 155 15.13 -24.28 -0.24
CA PRO A 155 14.41 -24.39 -1.51
C PRO A 155 12.94 -23.96 -1.42
N THR A 156 12.24 -24.37 -0.36
CA THR A 156 10.82 -24.05 -0.13
C THR A 156 10.56 -22.53 -0.13
N LEU A 157 11.43 -21.74 0.51
CA LEU A 157 11.29 -20.28 0.53
C LEU A 157 11.53 -19.66 -0.85
N ARG A 158 12.38 -20.26 -1.67
CA ARG A 158 12.61 -19.82 -3.05
C ARG A 158 11.37 -20.02 -3.92
N TYR A 159 10.68 -21.15 -3.77
CA TYR A 159 9.40 -21.42 -4.45
C TYR A 159 8.30 -20.49 -3.94
N LEU A 160 8.16 -20.37 -2.62
CA LEU A 160 7.19 -19.47 -1.98
C LEU A 160 7.35 -18.03 -2.47
N ARG A 161 8.59 -17.52 -2.52
CA ARG A 161 8.90 -16.18 -3.04
C ARG A 161 8.39 -16.00 -4.47
N ARG A 162 8.67 -16.96 -5.37
CA ARG A 162 8.24 -16.87 -6.77
C ARG A 162 6.72 -16.82 -6.88
N ILE A 163 6.02 -17.72 -6.19
CA ILE A 163 4.55 -17.82 -6.22
C ILE A 163 3.92 -16.54 -5.66
N LEU A 164 4.34 -16.10 -4.47
CA LEU A 164 3.77 -14.91 -3.84
C LEU A 164 4.06 -13.63 -4.62
N LEU A 165 5.24 -13.47 -5.21
CA LEU A 165 5.54 -12.29 -6.03
C LEU A 165 4.68 -12.22 -7.29
N VAL A 166 4.39 -13.35 -7.93
CA VAL A 166 3.48 -13.39 -9.08
C VAL A 166 2.05 -13.07 -8.64
N LEU A 167 1.54 -13.73 -7.61
CA LEU A 167 0.16 -13.54 -7.15
C LEU A 167 -0.08 -12.11 -6.66
N VAL A 168 0.79 -11.61 -5.77
CA VAL A 168 0.69 -10.24 -5.25
C VAL A 168 0.98 -9.22 -6.35
N GLY A 169 1.94 -9.49 -7.24
CA GLY A 169 2.25 -8.60 -8.37
C GLY A 169 1.05 -8.42 -9.30
N VAL A 170 0.39 -9.51 -9.70
CA VAL A 170 -0.83 -9.47 -10.53
C VAL A 170 -1.95 -8.72 -9.80
N TRP A 171 -2.19 -9.01 -8.52
CA TRP A 171 -3.20 -8.31 -7.74
C TRP A 171 -2.89 -6.81 -7.62
N THR A 172 -1.63 -6.43 -7.37
CA THR A 172 -1.20 -5.02 -7.34
C THR A 172 -1.44 -4.36 -8.69
N MET A 173 -1.11 -5.00 -9.81
CA MET A 173 -1.41 -4.45 -11.15
C MET A 173 -2.91 -4.24 -11.38
N ILE A 174 -3.76 -5.18 -10.97
CA ILE A 174 -5.22 -5.02 -11.04
C ILE A 174 -5.67 -3.81 -10.23
N VAL A 175 -5.16 -3.63 -9.00
CA VAL A 175 -5.47 -2.45 -8.18
C VAL A 175 -5.07 -1.16 -8.90
N LEU A 176 -3.84 -1.09 -9.43
CA LEU A 176 -3.32 0.09 -10.13
C LEU A 176 -4.16 0.45 -11.36
N ILE A 177 -4.47 -0.54 -12.20
CA ILE A 177 -5.26 -0.35 -13.43
C ILE A 177 -6.68 0.10 -13.07
N THR A 178 -7.34 -0.58 -12.14
CA THR A 178 -8.71 -0.26 -11.73
C THR A 178 -8.84 1.15 -11.15
N ARG A 179 -7.79 1.71 -10.53
CA ARG A 179 -7.83 3.11 -10.07
C ARG A 179 -7.92 4.13 -11.20
N VAL A 180 -7.38 3.82 -12.37
CA VAL A 180 -7.46 4.67 -13.56
C VAL A 180 -8.76 4.37 -14.33
N THR A 181 -9.06 3.10 -14.60
CA THR A 181 -10.24 2.71 -15.40
C THR A 181 -11.57 3.01 -14.72
N ASP A 182 -11.62 2.97 -13.38
CA ASP A 182 -12.81 3.33 -12.60
C ASP A 182 -12.91 4.87 -12.39
N TYR A 183 -12.01 5.65 -13.00
CA TYR A 183 -11.95 7.13 -12.88
C TYR A 183 -11.73 7.66 -11.46
N TRP A 184 -11.15 6.86 -10.55
CA TRP A 184 -10.89 7.29 -9.18
C TRP A 184 -9.67 8.20 -9.06
N HIS A 185 -8.67 8.02 -9.93
CA HIS A 185 -7.40 8.72 -9.89
C HIS A 185 -6.85 8.97 -11.29
N HIS A 186 -6.06 10.04 -11.43
CA HIS A 186 -5.24 10.26 -12.62
C HIS A 186 -4.02 9.31 -12.60
N PRO A 187 -3.45 8.95 -13.75
CA PRO A 187 -2.25 8.08 -13.81
C PRO A 187 -1.09 8.62 -12.96
N THR A 188 -0.91 9.94 -12.90
CA THR A 188 0.11 10.58 -12.05
C THR A 188 -0.12 10.36 -10.55
N ASP A 189 -1.38 10.25 -10.12
CA ASP A 189 -1.72 10.01 -8.72
C ASP A 189 -1.42 8.56 -8.32
N VAL A 190 -1.60 7.63 -9.27
CA VAL A 190 -1.19 6.24 -9.15
C VAL A 190 0.33 6.15 -9.04
N LEU A 191 1.08 6.85 -9.90
CA LEU A 191 2.55 6.93 -9.84
C LEU A 191 3.03 7.47 -8.48
N GLY A 192 2.41 8.54 -7.97
CA GLY A 192 2.72 9.08 -6.63
C GLY A 192 2.50 8.04 -5.53
N GLY A 193 1.42 7.25 -5.63
CA GLY A 193 1.16 6.12 -4.73
C GLY A 193 2.24 5.03 -4.81
N ILE A 194 2.67 4.66 -6.01
CA ILE A 194 3.74 3.67 -6.23
C ILE A 194 5.04 4.13 -5.56
N VAL A 195 5.46 5.37 -5.81
CA VAL A 195 6.71 5.93 -5.25
C VAL A 195 6.65 5.95 -3.72
N LEU A 196 5.53 6.39 -3.15
CA LEU A 196 5.33 6.42 -1.70
C LEU A 196 5.40 5.01 -1.08
N GLY A 197 4.60 4.07 -1.60
CA GLY A 197 4.53 2.71 -1.08
C GLY A 197 5.86 1.97 -1.16
N PHE A 198 6.59 2.14 -2.26
CA PHE A 198 7.93 1.56 -2.42
C PHE A 198 8.92 2.15 -1.42
N SER A 199 8.99 3.49 -1.33
CA SER A 199 9.97 4.20 -0.50
C SER A 199 9.82 3.87 0.99
N CYS A 200 8.58 3.83 1.48
CA CYS A 200 8.28 3.55 2.89
C CYS A 200 8.68 2.14 3.34
N ILE A 201 8.88 1.19 2.41
CA ILE A 201 9.38 -0.16 2.75
C ILE A 201 10.83 -0.32 2.39
N TYR A 202 11.23 0.08 1.18
CA TYR A 202 12.56 -0.20 0.65
C TYR A 202 13.67 0.38 1.53
N PHE A 203 13.52 1.62 2.02
CA PHE A 203 14.53 2.23 2.88
C PHE A 203 14.65 1.59 4.27
N PRO A 204 13.56 1.41 5.06
CA PRO A 204 13.68 0.79 6.38
C PRO A 204 13.98 -0.72 6.32
N PHE A 205 13.36 -1.47 5.41
CA PHE A 205 13.52 -2.93 5.35
C PHE A 205 14.67 -3.39 4.46
N GLY A 206 14.91 -2.72 3.33
CA GLY A 206 15.93 -3.14 2.36
C GLY A 206 17.34 -3.17 2.94
N ARG A 207 17.62 -2.30 3.92
CA ARG A 207 18.90 -2.26 4.63
C ARG A 207 18.94 -3.10 5.91
N ARG A 208 17.82 -3.24 6.64
CA ARG A 208 17.79 -3.92 7.96
C ARG A 208 17.48 -5.42 7.91
N SER A 209 16.68 -5.88 6.95
CA SER A 209 16.18 -7.26 6.92
C SER A 209 17.29 -8.31 6.77
N ILE A 210 18.40 -7.97 6.11
CA ILE A 210 19.51 -8.91 5.93
C ILE A 210 20.30 -9.11 7.22
N SER A 211 20.52 -8.09 8.05
CA SER A 211 21.40 -8.25 9.23
C SER A 211 20.67 -8.78 10.47
N LYS A 212 19.45 -8.29 10.76
CA LYS A 212 18.73 -8.63 12.01
C LYS A 212 18.03 -9.99 11.99
N VAL A 213 17.44 -10.36 10.85
CA VAL A 213 16.79 -11.67 10.67
C VAL A 213 17.83 -12.80 10.79
N TYR A 214 19.08 -12.52 10.42
CA TYR A 214 20.21 -13.43 10.61
C TYR A 214 20.69 -13.49 12.07
N GLN A 215 20.95 -12.34 12.72
CA GLN A 215 21.52 -12.32 14.07
C GLN A 215 20.61 -12.93 15.14
N THR A 216 19.29 -12.77 15.02
CA THR A 216 18.34 -13.30 16.02
C THR A 216 18.09 -14.80 15.90
N ARG A 217 18.49 -15.43 14.78
CA ARG A 217 18.23 -16.86 14.50
C ARG A 217 19.39 -17.80 14.82
N PHE A 218 20.59 -17.28 15.09
CA PHE A 218 21.80 -18.05 15.48
C PHE A 218 22.08 -18.07 16.99
N ILE A 219 21.13 -17.69 17.86
CA ILE A 219 21.34 -17.76 19.32
C ILE A 219 21.23 -19.22 19.79
N GLU A 220 22.33 -19.96 19.62
CA GLU A 220 23.02 -20.81 20.62
C GLU A 220 23.95 -21.77 19.85
N ASP A 221 25.26 -21.53 19.93
CA ASP A 221 26.22 -22.62 19.90
C ASP A 221 25.96 -23.47 21.15
N PRO A 222 25.71 -24.79 21.05
CA PRO A 222 25.47 -25.63 22.22
C PRO A 222 26.72 -25.88 23.07
N HIS A 223 27.87 -25.30 22.70
CA HIS A 223 29.18 -25.55 23.30
C HIS A 223 30.04 -24.27 23.35
N MET A 224 29.71 -23.34 24.26
CA MET A 224 30.68 -22.45 24.90
C MET A 224 30.23 -22.17 26.33
#